data_AF-A0A812UDP0-F1
#
_entry.id   AF-A0A812UDP0-F1
#
_cell.length_a   1.000
_cell.length_b   1.000
_cell.length_c   1.000
_cell.angle_alpha   90.00
_cell.angle_beta   90.00
_cell.angle_gamma   90.00
#
_symmetry.space_group_name_H-M   'P 1'
#
loop_
_entity.id
_entity.type
_entity.pdbx_description
1 polymer ?
#
loop_
_entity_poly.entity_id
_entity_poly.type
_entity_poly.pdbx_seq_one_letter_code
_entity_poly.pdbx_strand_id
1 'polypeptide(L)'
;MADSARRQESRHLLREVDSTPCTPRDGFHGTINKEDLPKLAASKASKILQMMEEQGYCELEQESIYGAAMALPQIARSAGWPVTFTTLAFRSYFFTLLSFLVQGFLLSMIGEEQHVIYPFAGQMHLCDFGASMSQQTAEPSNCIGPGGTTYSPSRLYSYNTWSTRNFVRESLKTILPEKAQMIDENVDPGEYGLESYHCRIVCIFIFLLSVVHDLNVTFQVVRTLWFVPTSAESWITYYSLPRGASKEDIKNSKGWNELDMVQFSIAGIPAHWKLFNVVFILLPKFGLWLGVAKSGVHYLMETDDIVDLIVNCMALAFVLNMDELIFSRFATSLTKHIMGKLTKTPLFDIQPIENESDEQALERFDFEELGHHVSYFWLSMPRRFAFVVLLQALLMWDYYYHNCTQHADGSWISKDVFLPKDLTYRPLALMFGWVPTSSTTPIWTMPQAPGSET
;
A
#
# COMPACT_ATOMS: atom_id res chain seq x y z
N MET A 1 31.42 4.32 -5.39
CA MET A 1 32.48 4.54 -4.37
C MET A 1 33.13 5.92 -4.47
N ALA A 2 33.43 6.46 -5.66
CA ALA A 2 33.97 7.84 -5.78
C ALA A 2 32.99 8.95 -5.33
N ASP A 3 31.68 8.72 -5.47
CA ASP A 3 30.64 9.70 -5.11
C ASP A 3 30.29 9.73 -3.61
N SER A 4 30.55 8.63 -2.88
CA SER A 4 30.39 8.61 -1.42
C SER A 4 31.54 9.33 -0.70
N ALA A 5 32.73 9.36 -1.29
CA ALA A 5 33.89 10.06 -0.73
C ALA A 5 33.72 11.58 -0.79
N ARG A 6 33.22 12.14 -1.90
CA ARG A 6 32.94 13.59 -2.00
C ARG A 6 31.85 14.08 -1.03
N ARG A 7 30.83 13.26 -0.74
CA ARG A 7 29.78 13.63 0.24
C ARG A 7 30.26 13.60 1.68
N GLN A 8 31.31 12.84 2.00
CA GLN A 8 31.87 12.78 3.35
C GLN A 8 32.80 13.97 3.64
N GLU A 9 33.50 14.47 2.61
CA GLU A 9 34.38 15.64 2.70
C GLU A 9 33.58 16.95 2.90
N SER A 10 32.42 17.09 2.24
CA SER A 10 31.52 18.24 2.48
C SER A 10 30.90 18.28 3.88
N ARG A 11 30.83 17.15 4.61
CA ARG A 11 30.28 17.12 5.97
C ARG A 11 31.31 17.38 7.07
N HIS A 12 32.60 17.12 6.81
CA HIS A 12 33.65 17.52 7.75
C HIS A 12 33.90 19.04 7.71
N LEU A 13 33.62 19.70 6.57
CA LEU A 13 33.65 21.16 6.43
C LEU A 13 32.45 21.89 7.08
N LEU A 14 31.38 21.17 7.46
CA LEU A 14 30.22 21.76 8.15
C LEU A 14 30.36 21.81 9.68
N ARG A 15 31.48 21.34 10.25
CA ARG A 15 31.70 21.32 11.71
C ARG A 15 32.73 22.32 12.23
N GLU A 16 33.39 23.07 11.35
CA GLU A 16 34.16 24.28 11.67
C GLU A 16 33.44 25.49 11.06
N VAL A 17 32.22 25.77 11.54
CA VAL A 17 31.69 27.13 11.43
C VAL A 17 32.42 27.93 12.50
N ASP A 18 33.57 28.45 12.10
CA ASP A 18 34.26 29.51 12.81
C ASP A 18 33.22 30.61 13.04
N SER A 19 32.90 30.87 14.31
CA SER A 19 32.00 31.95 14.71
C SER A 19 32.72 33.28 14.52
N THR A 20 33.08 33.62 13.28
CA THR A 20 33.40 35.00 12.92
C THR A 20 32.14 35.81 13.18
N PRO A 21 32.19 36.84 14.04
CA PRO A 21 31.04 37.70 14.27
C PRO A 21 30.61 38.30 12.93
N CYS A 22 29.36 38.07 12.54
CA CYS A 22 28.74 38.73 11.41
C CYS A 22 28.77 40.23 11.66
N THR A 23 29.83 40.90 11.21
CA THR A 23 29.81 42.34 11.04
C THR A 23 28.76 42.63 9.98
N PRO A 24 27.76 43.50 10.25
CA PRO A 24 26.79 43.92 9.24
C PRO A 24 27.58 44.40 8.02
N ARG A 25 27.43 43.71 6.88
CA ARG A 25 27.92 44.25 5.61
C ARG A 25 26.98 45.39 5.26
N ASP A 26 27.38 46.62 5.59
CA ASP A 26 26.69 47.88 5.27
C ASP A 26 26.69 48.22 3.75
N GLY A 27 26.73 47.21 2.88
CA GLY A 27 26.82 47.38 1.44
C GLY A 27 25.53 46.97 0.76
N PHE A 28 24.72 47.95 0.35
CA PHE A 28 23.60 47.83 -0.56
C PHE A 28 22.31 47.18 0.00
N HIS A 29 21.63 47.90 0.90
CA HIS A 29 20.17 47.76 1.03
C HIS A 29 19.50 48.45 -0.16
N GLY A 30 19.40 47.75 -1.29
CA GLY A 30 18.36 48.06 -2.26
C GLY A 30 17.03 48.03 -1.51
N THR A 31 16.32 49.16 -1.45
CA THR A 31 15.03 49.22 -0.77
C THR A 31 14.04 48.38 -1.59
N ILE A 32 13.81 47.14 -1.18
CA ILE A 32 12.79 46.26 -1.76
C ILE A 32 11.46 47.00 -1.67
N ASN A 33 10.76 47.13 -2.80
CA ASN A 33 9.45 47.76 -2.80
C ASN A 33 8.51 46.96 -1.90
N LYS A 34 7.70 47.65 -1.09
CA LYS A 34 6.73 46.98 -0.20
C LYS A 34 5.78 46.04 -0.95
N GLU A 35 5.56 46.30 -2.24
CA GLU A 35 4.71 45.49 -3.13
C GLU A 35 5.34 44.13 -3.49
N ASP A 36 6.67 43.99 -3.39
CA ASP A 36 7.39 42.76 -3.72
C ASP A 36 7.57 41.83 -2.51
N LEU A 37 7.35 42.32 -1.27
CA LEU A 37 7.47 41.51 -0.05
C LEU A 37 6.60 40.23 -0.06
N PRO A 38 5.32 40.27 -0.48
CA PRO A 38 4.50 39.06 -0.56
C PRO A 38 5.02 38.06 -1.60
N LYS A 39 5.53 38.55 -2.74
CA LYS A 39 6.11 37.70 -3.80
C LYS A 39 7.40 37.04 -3.32
N LEU A 40 8.26 37.79 -2.65
CA LEU A 40 9.49 37.28 -2.05
C LEU A 40 9.20 36.19 -1.02
N ALA A 41 8.24 36.44 -0.13
CA ALA A 41 7.82 35.46 0.88
C ALA A 41 7.25 34.20 0.22
N ALA A 42 6.38 34.36 -0.79
CA ALA A 42 5.81 33.25 -1.54
C ALA A 42 6.88 32.45 -2.30
N SER A 43 7.87 33.11 -2.89
CA SER A 43 9.00 32.48 -3.59
C SER A 43 9.81 31.58 -2.66
N LYS A 44 10.29 32.14 -1.54
CA LYS A 44 11.09 31.39 -0.57
C LYS A 44 10.29 30.25 0.04
N ALA A 45 9.02 30.49 0.40
CA ALA A 45 8.14 29.47 0.95
C ALA A 45 7.83 28.35 -0.06
N SER A 46 7.45 28.69 -1.30
CA SER A 46 7.17 27.73 -2.36
C SER A 46 8.37 26.83 -2.61
N LYS A 47 9.59 27.40 -2.69
CA LYS A 47 10.81 26.62 -2.92
C LYS A 47 11.12 25.67 -1.77
N ILE A 48 11.00 26.12 -0.53
CA ILE A 48 11.22 25.28 0.65
C ILE A 48 10.18 24.15 0.68
N LEU A 49 8.90 24.46 0.44
CA LEU A 49 7.82 23.47 0.40
C LEU A 49 7.98 22.47 -0.74
N GLN A 50 8.39 22.92 -1.93
CA GLN A 50 8.71 22.07 -3.06
C GLN A 50 9.88 21.14 -2.73
N MET A 51 10.95 21.64 -2.11
CA MET A 51 12.06 20.80 -1.65
C MET A 51 11.62 19.82 -0.58
N MET A 52 10.75 20.22 0.34
CA MET A 52 10.14 19.32 1.32
C MET A 52 9.31 18.23 0.66
N GLU A 53 8.58 18.52 -0.41
CA GLU A 53 7.75 17.55 -1.13
C GLU A 53 8.61 16.58 -1.97
N GLU A 54 9.57 17.09 -2.73
CA GLU A 54 10.42 16.31 -3.62
C GLU A 54 11.45 15.47 -2.86
N GLN A 55 12.18 16.12 -1.95
CA GLN A 55 13.28 15.50 -1.19
C GLN A 55 12.82 14.91 0.13
N GLY A 56 11.63 15.25 0.63
CA GLY A 56 11.02 14.58 1.78
C GLY A 56 11.88 14.57 3.03
N TYR A 57 11.56 13.60 3.89
CA TYR A 57 12.24 13.38 5.15
C TYR A 57 12.64 11.91 5.25
N CYS A 58 13.71 11.63 5.98
CA CYS A 58 13.86 10.33 6.60
C CYS A 58 12.91 10.25 7.78
N GLU A 59 11.91 9.40 7.65
CA GLU A 59 10.90 9.13 8.67
C GLU A 59 10.76 7.61 8.83
N LEU A 60 10.50 7.21 10.07
CA LEU A 60 10.05 5.86 10.41
C LEU A 60 8.61 5.95 10.88
N GLU A 61 7.87 4.88 10.63
CA GLU A 61 6.48 4.74 11.03
C GLU A 61 6.36 4.71 12.56
N GLN A 62 5.80 5.77 13.15
CA GLN A 62 5.78 5.93 14.61
C GLN A 62 4.70 5.08 15.29
N GLU A 63 3.65 4.75 14.55
CA GLU A 63 2.47 4.03 15.04
C GLU A 63 2.45 2.55 14.63
N SER A 64 3.51 2.08 13.97
CA SER A 64 3.66 0.67 13.57
C SER A 64 4.79 -0.01 14.32
N ILE A 65 4.63 -1.33 14.47
CA ILE A 65 5.65 -2.18 15.03
C ILE A 65 6.91 -2.26 14.17
N TYR A 66 6.80 -2.08 12.85
CA TYR A 66 7.94 -2.11 11.94
C TYR A 66 8.90 -0.94 12.20
N GLY A 67 8.37 0.27 12.36
CA GLY A 67 9.18 1.43 12.71
C GLY A 67 9.82 1.29 14.09
N ALA A 68 9.09 0.75 15.07
CA ALA A 68 9.64 0.48 16.40
C ALA A 68 10.74 -0.60 16.41
N ALA A 69 10.60 -1.65 15.60
CA ALA A 69 11.60 -2.69 15.42
C ALA A 69 12.89 -2.15 14.77
N MET A 70 12.80 -1.11 13.94
CA MET A 70 13.97 -0.45 13.38
C MET A 70 14.61 0.56 14.35
N ALA A 71 13.79 1.37 15.04
CA ALA A 71 14.27 2.48 15.85
C ALA A 71 14.85 2.04 17.21
N LEU A 72 14.14 1.17 17.95
CA LEU A 72 14.52 0.81 19.32
C LEU A 72 15.89 0.13 19.43
N PRO A 73 16.33 -0.76 18.52
CA PRO A 73 17.70 -1.27 18.53
C PRO A 73 18.75 -0.19 18.33
N GLN A 74 18.49 0.83 17.50
CA GLN A 74 19.42 1.94 17.29
C GLN A 74 19.50 2.86 18.51
N ILE A 75 18.37 3.08 19.19
CA ILE A 75 18.30 3.81 20.46
C ILE A 75 19.03 3.03 21.55
N ALA A 76 18.79 1.72 21.67
CA ALA A 76 19.49 0.86 22.62
C ALA A 76 21.00 0.87 22.38
N ARG A 77 21.45 0.73 21.12
CA ARG A 77 22.85 0.85 20.72
C ARG A 77 23.46 2.20 21.13
N SER A 78 22.75 3.29 20.88
CA SER A 78 23.21 4.66 21.19
C SER A 78 23.39 4.88 22.69
N ALA A 79 22.61 4.18 23.52
CA ALA A 79 22.70 4.22 24.97
C ALA A 79 23.67 3.19 25.58
N GLY A 80 24.36 2.37 24.76
CA GLY A 80 25.26 1.30 25.26
C GLY A 80 24.53 0.03 25.72
N TRP A 81 23.37 -0.28 25.11
CA TRP A 81 22.56 -1.48 25.36
C TRP A 81 22.08 -1.66 26.82
N PRO A 82 21.55 -0.62 27.50
CA PRO A 82 21.00 -0.80 28.83
C PRO A 82 19.82 -1.78 28.78
N VAL A 83 19.67 -2.60 29.83
CA VAL A 83 18.71 -3.71 29.89
C VAL A 83 17.30 -3.28 29.49
N THR A 84 16.86 -2.10 29.92
CA THR A 84 15.53 -1.55 29.58
C THR A 84 15.33 -1.37 28.08
N PHE A 85 16.24 -0.66 27.38
CA PHE A 85 16.09 -0.43 25.93
C PHE A 85 16.33 -1.70 25.12
N THR A 86 17.23 -2.57 25.56
CA THR A 86 17.44 -3.89 24.96
C THR A 86 16.17 -4.74 25.06
N THR A 87 15.47 -4.69 26.19
CA THR A 87 14.18 -5.39 26.37
C THR A 87 13.11 -4.82 25.45
N LEU A 88 13.03 -3.49 25.28
CA LEU A 88 12.09 -2.88 24.34
C LEU A 88 12.38 -3.28 22.89
N ALA A 89 13.66 -3.30 22.48
CA ALA A 89 14.08 -3.74 21.16
C ALA A 89 13.75 -5.21 20.90
N PHE A 90 13.98 -6.10 21.88
CA PHE A 90 13.60 -7.50 21.75
C PHE A 90 12.07 -7.67 21.61
N ARG A 91 11.29 -6.93 22.42
CA ARG A 91 9.82 -6.96 22.35
C ARG A 91 9.30 -6.47 20.99
N SER A 92 9.89 -5.43 20.41
CA SER A 92 9.46 -4.95 19.09
C SER A 92 9.73 -5.97 17.99
N TYR A 93 10.86 -6.69 18.03
CA TYR A 93 11.10 -7.81 17.11
C TYR A 93 10.10 -8.96 17.31
N PHE A 94 9.80 -9.33 18.55
CA PHE A 94 8.81 -10.36 18.83
C PHE A 94 7.42 -9.98 18.26
N PHE A 95 6.97 -8.75 18.47
CA PHE A 95 5.69 -8.29 17.93
C PHE A 95 5.70 -8.12 16.41
N THR A 96 6.85 -7.81 15.80
CA THR A 96 7.03 -7.82 14.34
C THR A 96 6.83 -9.23 13.78
N LEU A 97 7.45 -10.23 14.40
CA LEU A 97 7.24 -11.63 14.03
C LEU A 97 5.77 -12.04 14.20
N LEU A 98 5.14 -11.66 15.31
CA LEU A 98 3.71 -11.92 15.53
C LEU A 98 2.84 -11.28 14.44
N SER A 99 3.12 -10.03 14.07
CA SER A 99 2.41 -9.33 12.99
C SER A 99 2.54 -10.06 11.67
N PHE A 100 3.75 -10.47 11.28
CA PHE A 100 3.97 -11.26 10.07
C PHE A 100 3.24 -12.60 10.09
N LEU A 101 3.20 -13.28 11.23
CA LEU A 101 2.48 -14.55 11.37
C LEU A 101 0.97 -14.36 11.24
N VAL A 102 0.40 -13.32 11.87
CA VAL A 102 -1.05 -13.05 11.81
C VAL A 102 -1.46 -12.58 10.42
N GLN A 103 -0.77 -11.59 9.84
CA GLN A 103 -1.06 -11.13 8.48
C GLN A 103 -0.84 -12.24 7.45
N GLY A 104 0.26 -12.98 7.59
CA GLY A 104 0.54 -14.15 6.77
C GLY A 104 -0.56 -15.19 6.87
N PHE A 105 -1.04 -15.52 8.08
CA PHE A 105 -2.13 -16.45 8.30
C PHE A 105 -3.45 -15.97 7.66
N LEU A 106 -3.83 -14.71 7.84
CA LEU A 106 -5.07 -14.16 7.25
C LEU A 106 -5.01 -14.17 5.71
N LEU A 107 -3.88 -13.75 5.14
CA LEU A 107 -3.65 -13.83 3.70
C LEU A 107 -3.68 -15.29 3.21
N SER A 108 -3.17 -16.19 4.04
CA SER A 108 -3.17 -17.62 3.76
C SER A 108 -4.61 -18.16 3.64
N MET A 109 -5.50 -17.78 4.56
CA MET A 109 -6.92 -18.16 4.53
C MET A 109 -7.63 -17.60 3.29
N ILE A 110 -7.36 -16.35 2.92
CA ILE A 110 -7.95 -15.73 1.72
C ILE A 110 -7.57 -16.53 0.46
N GLY A 111 -6.31 -16.90 0.32
CA GLY A 111 -5.93 -17.68 -0.85
C GLY A 111 -6.36 -19.15 -0.80
N GLU A 112 -6.53 -19.75 0.38
CA GLU A 112 -7.16 -21.07 0.50
C GLU A 112 -8.57 -21.04 -0.07
N GLU A 113 -9.35 -20.01 0.30
CA GLU A 113 -10.70 -19.80 -0.23
C GLU A 113 -10.68 -19.71 -1.77
N GLN A 114 -9.78 -18.88 -2.32
CA GLN A 114 -9.67 -18.64 -3.76
C GLN A 114 -9.23 -19.85 -4.58
N HIS A 115 -8.20 -20.56 -4.11
CA HIS A 115 -7.51 -21.58 -4.92
C HIS A 115 -7.96 -23.01 -4.59
N VAL A 116 -8.61 -23.21 -3.45
CA VAL A 116 -9.05 -24.54 -3.01
C VAL A 116 -10.57 -24.55 -2.92
N ILE A 117 -11.16 -23.72 -2.05
CA ILE A 117 -12.59 -23.80 -1.73
C ILE A 117 -13.47 -23.48 -2.95
N TYR A 118 -13.16 -22.41 -3.70
CA TYR A 118 -13.93 -22.04 -4.90
C TYR A 118 -13.92 -23.14 -5.98
N PRO A 119 -12.76 -23.67 -6.42
CA PRO A 119 -12.75 -24.80 -7.36
C PRO A 119 -13.46 -26.06 -6.82
N PHE A 120 -13.33 -26.37 -5.54
CA PHE A 120 -14.03 -27.51 -4.92
C PHE A 120 -15.55 -27.33 -4.93
N ALA A 121 -16.00 -26.09 -4.74
CA ALA A 121 -17.41 -25.76 -4.83
C ALA A 121 -17.93 -25.84 -6.27
N GLY A 122 -17.05 -25.89 -7.28
CA GLY A 122 -17.40 -25.76 -8.70
C GLY A 122 -17.64 -24.32 -9.14
N GLN A 123 -17.16 -23.34 -8.35
CA GLN A 123 -17.33 -21.93 -8.65
C GLN A 123 -16.41 -21.52 -9.81
N MET A 124 -17.02 -20.95 -10.83
CA MET A 124 -16.34 -20.40 -12.00
C MET A 124 -15.88 -18.97 -11.75
N HIS A 125 -14.79 -18.58 -12.42
CA HIS A 125 -14.32 -17.20 -12.36
C HIS A 125 -15.36 -16.25 -12.94
N LEU A 126 -15.67 -15.20 -12.21
CA LEU A 126 -16.81 -14.36 -12.53
C LEU A 126 -16.63 -13.47 -13.77
N CYS A 127 -15.38 -13.08 -14.10
CA CYS A 127 -15.03 -12.32 -15.31
C CYS A 127 -16.03 -11.17 -15.59
N ASP A 128 -16.64 -11.13 -16.79
CA ASP A 128 -17.65 -10.13 -17.19
C ASP A 128 -19.09 -10.69 -17.25
N PHE A 129 -19.37 -11.78 -16.53
CA PHE A 129 -20.70 -12.38 -16.54
C PHE A 129 -21.79 -11.38 -16.10
N GLY A 130 -22.69 -11.04 -17.03
CA GLY A 130 -23.77 -10.07 -16.81
C GLY A 130 -23.39 -8.58 -16.96
N ALA A 131 -22.13 -8.24 -17.22
CA ALA A 131 -21.70 -6.84 -17.29
C ALA A 131 -22.28 -6.08 -18.50
N SER A 132 -22.49 -6.76 -19.63
CA SER A 132 -22.94 -6.17 -20.91
C SER A 132 -24.46 -6.11 -21.08
N MET A 133 -25.24 -6.53 -20.07
CA MET A 133 -26.70 -6.64 -20.19
C MET A 133 -27.43 -5.31 -20.44
N SER A 134 -26.85 -4.19 -20.00
CA SER A 134 -27.46 -2.87 -20.19
C SER A 134 -27.40 -2.36 -21.64
N GLN A 135 -26.50 -2.91 -22.47
CA GLN A 135 -26.25 -2.43 -23.84
C GLN A 135 -26.98 -3.23 -24.92
N GLN A 136 -27.70 -4.30 -24.56
CA GLN A 136 -28.26 -5.20 -25.56
C GLN A 136 -29.60 -4.69 -26.12
N THR A 137 -29.51 -3.88 -27.17
CA THR A 137 -30.66 -3.46 -27.98
C THR A 137 -30.82 -4.42 -29.17
N ALA A 138 -31.83 -5.28 -29.09
CA ALA A 138 -32.54 -5.96 -30.19
C ALA A 138 -32.18 -7.41 -30.61
N GLU A 139 -30.95 -7.93 -30.54
CA GLU A 139 -30.71 -9.35 -30.87
C GLU A 139 -29.65 -10.03 -29.96
N PRO A 140 -30.04 -10.98 -29.10
CA PRO A 140 -29.15 -11.61 -28.13
C PRO A 140 -28.47 -12.85 -28.73
N SER A 141 -27.54 -12.67 -29.67
CA SER A 141 -26.88 -13.83 -30.29
C SER A 141 -25.89 -14.55 -29.37
N ASN A 142 -25.43 -13.94 -28.27
CA ASN A 142 -24.41 -14.52 -27.38
C ASN A 142 -24.59 -14.17 -25.89
N CYS A 143 -25.81 -14.21 -25.35
CA CYS A 143 -26.08 -13.92 -23.93
C CYS A 143 -26.28 -15.17 -23.05
N ILE A 144 -25.56 -16.25 -23.35
CA ILE A 144 -25.67 -17.49 -22.56
C ILE A 144 -24.77 -17.37 -21.34
N GLY A 145 -25.34 -17.56 -20.15
CA GLY A 145 -24.59 -17.61 -18.90
C GLY A 145 -24.09 -19.01 -18.54
N PRO A 146 -23.39 -19.17 -17.41
CA PRO A 146 -22.86 -20.44 -16.94
C PRO A 146 -23.88 -21.57 -16.79
N GLY A 147 -25.15 -21.23 -16.58
CA GLY A 147 -26.27 -22.19 -16.50
C GLY A 147 -26.76 -22.67 -17.87
N GLY A 148 -26.23 -22.13 -18.96
CA GLY A 148 -26.65 -22.45 -20.33
C GLY A 148 -27.91 -21.70 -20.77
N THR A 149 -28.35 -20.68 -20.03
CA THR A 149 -29.57 -19.90 -20.36
C THR A 149 -29.25 -18.42 -20.56
N THR A 150 -30.21 -17.68 -21.14
CA THR A 150 -30.00 -16.27 -21.48
C THR A 150 -29.98 -15.36 -20.25
N TYR A 151 -28.97 -14.51 -20.11
CA TYR A 151 -28.91 -13.51 -19.05
C TYR A 151 -30.15 -12.59 -19.03
N SER A 152 -30.69 -12.33 -17.84
CA SER A 152 -31.62 -11.23 -17.61
C SER A 152 -31.43 -10.64 -16.21
N PRO A 153 -31.74 -9.34 -15.98
CA PRO A 153 -31.50 -8.70 -14.67
C PRO A 153 -32.25 -9.38 -13.52
N SER A 154 -33.41 -9.98 -13.79
CA SER A 154 -34.21 -10.70 -12.80
C SER A 154 -33.73 -12.12 -12.51
N ARG A 155 -32.80 -12.64 -13.32
CA ARG A 155 -32.29 -14.02 -13.27
C ARG A 155 -30.83 -14.09 -12.82
N LEU A 156 -30.19 -12.97 -12.49
CA LEU A 156 -28.84 -12.97 -11.90
C LEU A 156 -28.92 -13.29 -10.42
N TYR A 157 -28.12 -14.25 -9.98
CA TYR A 157 -28.07 -14.70 -8.59
C TYR A 157 -26.64 -14.89 -8.11
N SER A 158 -26.46 -14.78 -6.80
CA SER A 158 -25.22 -15.17 -6.15
C SER A 158 -24.92 -16.66 -6.33
N TYR A 159 -23.65 -17.05 -6.25
CA TYR A 159 -23.17 -18.39 -6.49
C TYR A 159 -23.90 -19.42 -5.62
N ASN A 160 -24.06 -19.12 -4.33
CA ASN A 160 -24.77 -19.99 -3.39
C ASN A 160 -26.23 -20.20 -3.79
N THR A 161 -26.91 -19.14 -4.24
CA THR A 161 -28.30 -19.20 -4.69
C THR A 161 -28.42 -19.99 -5.99
N TRP A 162 -27.57 -19.68 -6.97
CA TRP A 162 -27.52 -20.36 -8.27
C TRP A 162 -27.18 -21.85 -8.12
N SER A 163 -26.15 -22.19 -7.35
CA SER A 163 -25.72 -23.55 -7.07
C SER A 163 -26.82 -24.36 -6.38
N THR A 164 -27.49 -23.79 -5.38
CA THR A 164 -28.62 -24.44 -4.69
C THR A 164 -29.77 -24.73 -5.65
N ARG A 165 -30.11 -23.78 -6.52
CA ARG A 165 -31.19 -23.96 -7.51
C ARG A 165 -30.84 -25.03 -8.55
N ASN A 166 -29.60 -25.04 -9.03
CA ASN A 166 -29.10 -26.10 -9.90
C ASN A 166 -29.15 -27.46 -9.22
N PHE A 167 -28.69 -27.55 -7.97
CA PHE A 167 -28.74 -28.79 -7.20
C PHE A 167 -30.18 -29.32 -7.08
N VAL A 168 -31.16 -28.45 -6.81
CA VAL A 168 -32.59 -28.84 -6.75
C VAL A 168 -33.08 -29.33 -8.12
N ARG A 169 -32.78 -28.61 -9.20
CA ARG A 169 -33.16 -29.00 -10.56
C ARG A 169 -32.61 -30.38 -10.92
N GLU A 170 -31.31 -30.59 -10.73
CA GLU A 170 -30.65 -31.86 -11.07
C GLU A 170 -31.10 -33.02 -10.17
N SER A 171 -31.39 -32.75 -8.89
CA SER A 171 -31.99 -33.73 -7.99
C SER A 171 -33.37 -34.15 -8.46
N LEU A 172 -34.21 -33.21 -8.89
CA LEU A 172 -35.54 -33.52 -9.42
C LEU A 172 -35.47 -34.36 -10.70
N LYS A 173 -34.53 -34.06 -11.61
CA LYS A 173 -34.30 -34.89 -12.81
C LYS A 173 -33.85 -36.30 -12.46
N THR A 174 -33.00 -36.42 -11.45
CA THR A 174 -32.51 -37.73 -10.97
C THR A 174 -33.64 -38.56 -10.36
N ILE A 175 -34.56 -37.92 -9.63
CA ILE A 175 -35.70 -38.59 -8.99
C ILE A 175 -36.83 -38.88 -10.00
N LEU A 176 -37.06 -38.00 -10.96
CA LEU A 176 -38.15 -38.05 -11.95
C LEU A 176 -37.58 -37.97 -13.38
N PRO A 177 -36.83 -39.00 -13.84
CA PRO A 177 -36.17 -38.96 -15.14
C PRO A 177 -37.15 -38.83 -16.31
N GLU A 178 -38.37 -39.36 -16.19
CA GLU A 178 -39.43 -39.23 -17.20
C GLU A 178 -39.96 -37.80 -17.35
N LYS A 179 -39.70 -36.94 -16.36
CA LYS A 179 -40.08 -35.52 -16.37
C LYS A 179 -38.88 -34.60 -16.55
N ALA A 180 -37.69 -35.12 -16.90
CA ALA A 180 -36.48 -34.31 -16.99
C ALA A 180 -36.64 -33.08 -17.91
N GLN A 181 -37.25 -33.27 -19.09
CA GLN A 181 -37.54 -32.16 -20.01
C GLN A 181 -38.52 -31.14 -19.42
N MET A 182 -39.61 -31.61 -18.81
CA MET A 182 -40.56 -30.72 -18.14
C MET A 182 -39.89 -29.94 -17.00
N ILE A 183 -38.96 -30.57 -16.27
CA ILE A 183 -38.20 -29.94 -15.20
C ILE A 183 -37.26 -28.88 -15.78
N ASP A 184 -36.56 -29.16 -16.88
CA ASP A 184 -35.72 -28.17 -17.56
C ASP A 184 -36.51 -26.95 -18.04
N GLU A 185 -37.72 -27.17 -18.53
CA GLU A 185 -38.60 -26.10 -19.02
C GLU A 185 -39.22 -25.26 -17.89
N ASN A 186 -39.50 -25.86 -16.73
CA ASN A 186 -40.27 -25.21 -15.65
C ASN A 186 -39.44 -24.84 -14.41
N VAL A 187 -38.28 -25.45 -14.21
CA VAL A 187 -37.39 -25.19 -13.07
C VAL A 187 -36.17 -24.45 -13.55
N ASP A 188 -36.34 -23.13 -13.63
CA ASP A 188 -35.29 -22.21 -14.03
C ASP A 188 -34.35 -21.88 -12.84
N PRO A 189 -33.07 -22.30 -12.87
CA PRO A 189 -32.13 -21.94 -11.82
C PRO A 189 -31.67 -20.48 -11.90
N GLY A 190 -31.92 -19.79 -13.02
CA GLY A 190 -31.32 -18.52 -13.37
C GLY A 190 -29.86 -18.65 -13.77
N GLU A 191 -29.13 -17.55 -13.66
CA GLU A 191 -27.74 -17.42 -14.07
C GLU A 191 -26.86 -16.89 -12.94
N TYR A 192 -25.65 -17.42 -12.89
CA TYR A 192 -24.58 -16.87 -12.06
C TYR A 192 -23.97 -15.66 -12.78
N GLY A 193 -23.87 -14.54 -12.09
CA GLY A 193 -23.27 -13.35 -12.66
C GLY A 193 -23.25 -12.16 -11.72
N LEU A 194 -22.75 -11.06 -12.24
CA LEU A 194 -22.48 -9.84 -11.50
C LEU A 194 -23.75 -9.05 -11.20
N GLU A 195 -23.97 -8.73 -9.93
CA GLU A 195 -25.01 -7.76 -9.57
C GLU A 195 -24.64 -6.34 -10.02
N SER A 196 -23.37 -5.94 -9.85
CA SER A 196 -22.91 -4.59 -10.23
C SER A 196 -21.41 -4.53 -10.54
N TYR A 197 -21.08 -4.46 -11.83
CA TYR A 197 -19.70 -4.25 -12.30
C TYR A 197 -19.09 -2.97 -11.73
N HIS A 198 -19.83 -1.86 -11.73
CA HIS A 198 -19.31 -0.57 -11.26
C HIS A 198 -19.00 -0.56 -9.76
N CYS A 199 -19.84 -1.23 -8.95
CA CYS A 199 -19.58 -1.34 -7.50
C CYS A 199 -18.24 -2.03 -7.24
N ARG A 200 -17.97 -3.13 -7.96
CA ARG A 200 -16.68 -3.84 -7.91
C ARG A 200 -15.49 -2.95 -8.24
N ILE A 201 -15.55 -2.21 -9.34
CA ILE A 201 -14.46 -1.30 -9.73
C ILE A 201 -14.19 -0.26 -8.64
N VAL A 202 -15.26 0.27 -8.03
CA VAL A 202 -15.15 1.25 -6.94
C VAL A 202 -14.58 0.60 -5.67
N CYS A 203 -15.02 -0.59 -5.28
CA CYS A 203 -14.50 -1.31 -4.12
C CYS A 203 -13.01 -1.66 -4.29
N ILE A 204 -12.60 -2.14 -5.47
CA ILE A 204 -11.20 -2.39 -5.80
C ILE A 204 -10.39 -1.10 -5.73
N PHE A 205 -10.92 0.00 -6.28
CA PHE A 205 -10.26 1.30 -6.21
C PHE A 205 -10.06 1.75 -4.75
N ILE A 206 -11.09 1.66 -3.91
CA ILE A 206 -11.03 2.02 -2.48
C ILE A 206 -10.02 1.16 -1.74
N PHE A 207 -10.04 -0.16 -1.95
CA PHE A 207 -9.06 -1.08 -1.40
C PHE A 207 -7.62 -0.70 -1.80
N LEU A 208 -7.41 -0.37 -3.08
CA LEU A 208 -6.09 0.01 -3.58
C LEU A 208 -5.59 1.37 -3.07
N LEU A 209 -6.48 2.27 -2.65
CA LEU A 209 -6.06 3.48 -1.92
C LEU A 209 -5.32 3.10 -0.62
N SER A 210 -5.84 2.13 0.13
CA SER A 210 -5.19 1.62 1.36
C SER A 210 -3.88 0.88 1.04
N VAL A 211 -3.86 0.04 0.00
CA VAL A 211 -2.65 -0.68 -0.43
C VAL A 211 -1.54 0.29 -0.85
N VAL A 212 -1.85 1.35 -1.60
CA VAL A 212 -0.87 2.35 -2.02
C VAL A 212 -0.40 3.21 -0.85
N HIS A 213 -1.27 3.46 0.14
CA HIS A 213 -0.86 4.13 1.36
C HIS A 213 0.23 3.34 2.10
N ASP A 214 0.00 2.05 2.36
CA ASP A 214 0.99 1.18 3.01
C ASP A 214 2.28 1.01 2.18
N LEU A 215 2.17 0.96 0.84
CA LEU A 215 3.35 0.95 -0.04
C LEU A 215 4.19 2.22 0.15
N ASN A 216 3.56 3.40 0.22
CA ASN A 216 4.29 4.65 0.41
C ASN A 216 5.04 4.67 1.74
N VAL A 217 4.43 4.16 2.82
CA VAL A 217 5.09 4.02 4.12
C VAL A 217 6.27 3.07 4.02
N THR A 218 6.12 1.94 3.31
CA THR A 218 7.21 1.00 3.03
C THR A 218 8.34 1.66 2.22
N PHE A 219 8.02 2.50 1.23
CA PHE A 219 9.03 3.27 0.51
C PHE A 219 9.74 4.30 1.38
N GLN A 220 9.10 4.88 2.40
CA GLN A 220 9.80 5.73 3.36
C GLN A 220 10.83 4.95 4.17
N VAL A 221 10.54 3.70 4.52
CA VAL A 221 11.52 2.80 5.16
C VAL A 221 12.70 2.52 4.22
N VAL A 222 12.44 2.20 2.95
CA VAL A 222 13.48 2.02 1.92
C VAL A 222 14.34 3.28 1.81
N ARG A 223 13.69 4.45 1.70
CA ARG A 223 14.33 5.76 1.61
C ARG A 223 15.21 6.01 2.83
N THR A 224 14.69 5.79 4.03
CA THR A 224 15.46 5.95 5.28
C THR A 224 16.68 5.04 5.31
N LEU A 225 16.55 3.76 4.97
CA LEU A 225 17.69 2.84 4.92
C LEU A 225 18.75 3.24 3.87
N TRP A 226 18.30 3.77 2.73
CA TRP A 226 19.16 4.18 1.63
C TRP A 226 19.92 5.48 1.93
N PHE A 227 19.23 6.53 2.35
CA PHE A 227 19.79 7.87 2.49
C PHE A 227 20.48 8.15 3.83
N VAL A 228 20.08 7.45 4.91
CA VAL A 228 20.74 7.61 6.21
C VAL A 228 22.21 7.16 6.09
N PRO A 229 23.19 7.86 6.67
CA PRO A 229 24.59 7.46 6.59
C PRO A 229 24.87 6.07 7.18
N THR A 230 25.96 5.44 6.74
CA THR A 230 26.39 4.11 7.25
C THR A 230 27.25 4.21 8.53
N SER A 231 27.38 5.41 9.09
CA SER A 231 28.09 5.69 10.35
C SER A 231 27.29 5.22 11.57
N ALA A 232 27.97 4.82 12.63
CA ALA A 232 27.35 4.36 13.87
C ALA A 232 26.95 5.54 14.79
N GLU A 233 26.22 6.53 14.28
CA GLU A 233 25.86 7.75 15.02
C GLU A 233 24.84 7.50 16.14
N SER A 234 24.79 8.40 17.12
CA SER A 234 23.83 8.32 18.23
C SER A 234 22.46 8.81 17.80
N TRP A 235 21.42 8.01 18.04
CA TRP A 235 20.00 8.35 17.86
C TRP A 235 19.40 9.07 19.06
N ILE A 236 20.19 9.24 20.12
CA ILE A 236 19.83 9.98 21.32
C ILE A 236 20.75 11.19 21.37
N THR A 237 20.15 12.37 21.30
CA THR A 237 20.85 13.63 21.47
C THR A 237 20.26 14.36 22.66
N TYR A 238 21.14 14.81 23.56
CA TYR A 238 20.74 15.71 24.62
C TYR A 238 20.72 17.13 24.06
N TYR A 239 19.65 17.89 24.35
CA TYR A 239 19.54 19.27 23.91
C TYR A 239 20.76 20.06 24.40
N SER A 240 21.53 20.64 23.47
CA SER A 240 22.68 21.47 23.82
C SER A 240 22.18 22.79 24.40
N LEU A 241 22.52 23.05 25.66
CA LEU A 241 22.22 24.32 26.31
C LEU A 241 22.98 25.44 25.57
N PRO A 242 22.35 26.59 25.28
CA PRO A 242 23.07 27.79 24.85
C PRO A 242 24.21 28.09 25.83
N ARG A 243 25.37 28.54 25.32
CA ARG A 243 26.53 28.86 26.16
C ARG A 243 26.12 29.83 27.27
N GLY A 244 26.25 29.40 28.52
CA GLY A 244 25.93 30.20 29.71
C GLY A 244 24.52 30.03 30.28
N ALA A 245 23.61 29.31 29.61
CA ALA A 245 22.30 28.98 30.20
C ALA A 245 22.42 27.77 31.13
N SER A 246 21.95 27.89 32.37
CA SER A 246 21.86 26.73 33.26
C SER A 246 20.74 25.80 32.81
N LYS A 247 20.87 24.52 33.16
CA LYS A 247 19.86 23.50 32.84
C LYS A 247 18.55 23.81 33.57
N GLU A 248 18.63 24.26 34.82
CA GLU A 248 17.46 24.65 35.62
C GLU A 248 16.71 25.83 35.00
N ASP A 249 17.41 26.83 34.46
CA ASP A 249 16.77 28.01 33.87
C ASP A 249 15.92 27.64 32.64
N ILE A 250 16.39 26.72 31.80
CA ILE A 250 15.63 26.27 30.63
C ILE A 250 14.40 25.45 31.06
N LYS A 251 14.54 24.60 32.07
CA LYS A 251 13.38 23.86 32.62
C LYS A 251 12.34 24.82 33.18
N ASN A 252 12.76 25.80 33.97
CA ASN A 252 11.87 26.76 34.61
C ASN A 252 11.21 27.69 33.59
N SER A 253 11.95 28.14 32.57
CA SER A 253 11.43 29.06 31.55
C SER A 253 10.49 28.40 30.54
N LYS A 254 10.78 27.16 30.12
CA LYS A 254 9.96 26.44 29.13
C LYS A 254 8.96 25.46 29.75
N GLY A 255 9.01 25.26 31.07
CA GLY A 255 8.22 24.21 31.74
C GLY A 255 8.61 22.81 31.29
N TRP A 256 9.87 22.60 30.93
CA TRP A 256 10.36 21.34 30.36
C TRP A 256 10.79 20.35 31.45
N ASN A 257 10.48 19.08 31.21
CA ASN A 257 10.96 17.98 32.04
C ASN A 257 12.33 17.49 31.55
N GLU A 258 13.03 16.69 32.36
CA GLU A 258 14.28 16.02 31.92
C GLU A 258 14.10 15.22 30.64
N LEU A 259 12.92 14.62 30.47
CA LEU A 259 12.57 13.84 29.30
C LEU A 259 12.45 14.69 28.03
N ASP A 260 12.00 15.95 28.15
CA ASP A 260 11.89 16.88 27.02
C ASP A 260 13.25 17.39 26.55
N MET A 261 14.29 17.24 27.37
CA MET A 261 15.68 17.54 27.00
C MET A 261 16.32 16.41 26.19
N VAL A 262 15.69 15.24 26.12
CA VAL A 262 16.15 14.10 25.32
C VAL A 262 15.42 14.12 23.99
N GLN A 263 16.17 14.35 22.92
CA GLN A 263 15.65 14.28 21.55
C GLN A 263 16.04 12.94 20.93
N PHE A 264 15.03 12.22 20.45
CA PHE A 264 15.23 11.04 19.61
C PHE A 264 15.24 11.49 18.15
N SER A 265 16.28 11.15 17.41
CA SER A 265 16.43 11.54 16.00
C SER A 265 16.97 10.39 15.17
N ILE A 266 16.58 10.36 13.89
CA ILE A 266 17.10 9.36 12.95
C ILE A 266 18.51 9.79 12.53
N ALA A 267 19.51 9.07 13.02
CA ALA A 267 20.93 9.27 12.69
C ALA A 267 21.51 8.06 11.93
N GLY A 268 22.80 8.10 11.60
CA GLY A 268 23.50 7.02 10.91
C GLY A 268 23.21 5.59 11.44
N ILE A 269 23.08 4.63 10.52
CA ILE A 269 22.83 3.20 10.80
C ILE A 269 24.00 2.37 10.26
N PRO A 270 24.68 1.55 11.07
CA PRO A 270 25.73 0.66 10.60
C PRO A 270 25.28 -0.28 9.47
N ALA A 271 26.17 -0.62 8.54
CA ALA A 271 25.84 -1.40 7.34
C ALA A 271 25.15 -2.74 7.65
N HIS A 272 25.62 -3.48 8.65
CA HIS A 272 25.05 -4.76 9.04
C HIS A 272 23.62 -4.62 9.58
N TRP A 273 23.31 -3.53 10.30
CA TRP A 273 21.96 -3.23 10.77
C TRP A 273 21.03 -2.85 9.62
N LYS A 274 21.53 -2.14 8.60
CA LYS A 274 20.76 -1.88 7.38
C LYS A 274 20.42 -3.18 6.67
N LEU A 275 21.40 -4.05 6.46
CA LEU A 275 21.18 -5.36 5.83
C LEU A 275 20.19 -6.20 6.63
N PHE A 276 20.32 -6.23 7.96
CA PHE A 276 19.38 -6.91 8.85
C PHE A 276 17.95 -6.39 8.66
N ASN A 277 17.74 -5.06 8.70
CA ASN A 277 16.42 -4.46 8.49
C ASN A 277 15.86 -4.76 7.09
N VAL A 278 16.71 -4.76 6.05
CA VAL A 278 16.28 -5.13 4.69
C VAL A 278 15.77 -6.57 4.67
N VAL A 279 16.53 -7.52 5.21
CA VAL A 279 16.23 -8.95 5.13
C VAL A 279 15.05 -9.35 6.03
N PHE A 280 15.00 -8.84 7.26
CA PHE A 280 14.06 -9.34 8.28
C PHE A 280 12.84 -8.45 8.50
N ILE A 281 12.83 -7.21 8.00
CA ILE A 281 11.68 -6.30 8.14
C ILE A 281 11.13 -5.93 6.77
N LEU A 282 11.95 -5.32 5.92
CA LEU A 282 11.50 -4.74 4.66
C LEU A 282 11.04 -5.79 3.65
N LEU A 283 11.85 -6.84 3.41
CA LEU A 283 11.49 -7.88 2.44
C LEU A 283 10.21 -8.63 2.84
N PRO A 284 10.03 -9.10 4.09
CA PRO A 284 8.76 -9.71 4.50
C PRO A 284 7.57 -8.75 4.45
N LYS A 285 7.73 -7.48 4.88
CA LYS A 285 6.66 -6.46 4.78
C LYS A 285 6.24 -6.27 3.32
N PHE A 286 7.21 -6.12 2.41
CA PHE A 286 6.94 -5.98 0.98
C PHE A 286 6.30 -7.23 0.36
N GLY A 287 6.71 -8.42 0.80
CA GLY A 287 6.08 -9.68 0.39
C GLY A 287 4.61 -9.78 0.80
N LEU A 288 4.29 -9.42 2.05
CA LEU A 288 2.91 -9.36 2.54
C LEU A 288 2.10 -8.31 1.78
N TRP A 289 2.67 -7.13 1.56
CA TRP A 289 2.04 -6.07 0.77
C TRP A 289 1.66 -6.56 -0.64
N LEU A 290 2.59 -7.20 -1.35
CA LEU A 290 2.36 -7.72 -2.70
C LEU A 290 1.29 -8.82 -2.69
N GLY A 291 1.36 -9.73 -1.71
CA GLY A 291 0.38 -10.78 -1.53
C GLY A 291 -1.03 -10.25 -1.28
N VAL A 292 -1.18 -9.29 -0.36
CA VAL A 292 -2.48 -8.65 -0.07
C VAL A 292 -3.01 -7.90 -1.28
N ALA A 293 -2.17 -7.15 -2.00
CA ALA A 293 -2.57 -6.43 -3.21
C ALA A 293 -3.12 -7.39 -4.28
N LYS A 294 -2.37 -8.47 -4.58
CA LYS A 294 -2.75 -9.44 -5.61
C LYS A 294 -3.97 -10.28 -5.20
N SER A 295 -3.90 -10.95 -4.05
CA SER A 295 -4.99 -11.80 -3.56
C SER A 295 -6.23 -10.98 -3.24
N GLY A 296 -6.09 -9.76 -2.72
CA GLY A 296 -7.22 -8.88 -2.42
C GLY A 296 -7.98 -8.45 -3.67
N VAL A 297 -7.29 -8.05 -4.74
CA VAL A 297 -7.96 -7.73 -6.02
C VAL A 297 -8.64 -8.97 -6.59
N HIS A 298 -7.95 -10.11 -6.62
CA HIS A 298 -8.53 -11.36 -7.12
C HIS A 298 -9.78 -11.76 -6.30
N TYR A 299 -9.76 -11.57 -4.98
CA TYR A 299 -10.85 -11.92 -4.08
C TYR A 299 -12.09 -11.05 -4.33
N LEU A 300 -11.87 -9.73 -4.51
CA LEU A 300 -12.94 -8.79 -4.87
C LEU A 300 -13.48 -9.03 -6.28
N MET A 301 -12.65 -9.51 -7.22
CA MET A 301 -13.09 -9.88 -8.57
C MET A 301 -13.92 -11.17 -8.60
N GLU A 302 -13.78 -12.05 -7.61
CA GLU A 302 -14.62 -13.26 -7.48
C GLU A 302 -15.87 -13.04 -6.62
N THR A 303 -15.99 -11.90 -5.93
CA THR A 303 -17.19 -11.57 -5.15
C THR A 303 -18.31 -11.05 -6.05
N ASP A 304 -19.47 -11.70 -5.99
CA ASP A 304 -20.66 -11.48 -6.84
C ASP A 304 -21.72 -10.57 -6.20
N ASP A 305 -21.98 -10.73 -4.90
CA ASP A 305 -22.94 -9.92 -4.13
C ASP A 305 -22.31 -8.57 -3.72
N ILE A 306 -23.09 -7.49 -3.86
CA ILE A 306 -22.71 -6.13 -3.47
C ILE A 306 -22.37 -6.04 -1.97
N VAL A 307 -23.16 -6.70 -1.11
CA VAL A 307 -22.96 -6.60 0.35
C VAL A 307 -21.66 -7.30 0.73
N ASP A 308 -21.44 -8.50 0.22
CA ASP A 308 -20.23 -9.27 0.45
C ASP A 308 -19.00 -8.54 -0.10
N LEU A 309 -19.11 -7.91 -1.26
CA LEU A 309 -18.03 -7.13 -1.87
C LEU A 309 -17.57 -5.97 -0.96
N ILE A 310 -18.51 -5.23 -0.37
CA ILE A 310 -18.20 -4.14 0.56
C ILE A 310 -17.55 -4.69 1.85
N VAL A 311 -18.10 -5.76 2.42
CA VAL A 311 -17.55 -6.40 3.63
C VAL A 311 -16.15 -6.96 3.39
N ASN A 312 -15.96 -7.65 2.27
CA ASN A 312 -14.66 -8.20 1.84
C ASN A 312 -13.63 -7.08 1.64
N CYS A 313 -14.03 -5.96 1.03
CA CYS A 313 -13.17 -4.79 0.87
C CYS A 313 -12.70 -4.23 2.23
N MET A 314 -13.61 -4.11 3.20
CA MET A 314 -13.26 -3.66 4.56
C MET A 314 -12.37 -4.65 5.29
N ALA A 315 -12.63 -5.95 5.15
CA ALA A 315 -11.82 -7.00 5.76
C ALA A 315 -10.38 -7.00 5.24
N LEU A 316 -10.18 -6.77 3.94
CA LEU A 316 -8.84 -6.63 3.36
C LEU A 316 -8.09 -5.40 3.90
N ALA A 317 -8.77 -4.27 4.08
CA ALA A 317 -8.17 -3.09 4.72
C ALA A 317 -7.77 -3.36 6.18
N PHE A 318 -8.54 -4.18 6.90
CA PHE A 318 -8.19 -4.62 8.26
C PHE A 318 -6.90 -5.46 8.29
N VAL A 319 -6.66 -6.31 7.28
CA VAL A 319 -5.41 -7.09 7.19
C VAL A 319 -4.18 -6.16 7.07
N LEU A 320 -4.29 -5.09 6.28
CA LEU A 320 -3.21 -4.11 6.12
C LEU A 320 -2.85 -3.42 7.43
N ASN A 321 -3.85 -3.00 8.23
CA ASN A 321 -3.64 -2.22 9.46
C ASN A 321 -3.34 -3.09 10.71
N MET A 322 -3.05 -4.38 10.53
CA MET A 322 -2.86 -5.31 11.64
C MET A 322 -1.62 -4.97 12.49
N ASP A 323 -0.56 -4.47 11.87
CA ASP A 323 0.66 -4.04 12.54
C ASP A 323 0.45 -2.81 13.44
N GLU A 324 -0.31 -1.81 12.98
CA GLU A 324 -0.73 -0.65 13.77
C GLU A 324 -1.61 -1.10 14.96
N LEU A 325 -2.52 -2.05 14.73
CA LEU A 325 -3.36 -2.60 15.80
C LEU A 325 -2.52 -3.32 16.87
N ILE A 326 -1.56 -4.15 16.45
CA ILE A 326 -0.63 -4.83 17.37
C ILE A 326 0.20 -3.81 18.14
N PHE A 327 0.73 -2.78 17.48
CA PHE A 327 1.50 -1.73 18.14
C PHE A 327 0.64 -0.96 19.16
N SER A 328 -0.54 -0.50 18.75
CA SER A 328 -1.45 0.27 19.60
C SER A 328 -1.90 -0.51 20.85
N ARG A 329 -2.00 -1.84 20.79
CA ARG A 329 -2.42 -2.68 21.92
C ARG A 329 -1.28 -3.20 22.78
N PHE A 330 -0.18 -3.64 22.17
CA PHE A 330 0.87 -4.37 22.89
C PHE A 330 2.14 -3.56 23.16
N ALA A 331 2.34 -2.42 22.47
CA ALA A 331 3.48 -1.55 22.76
C ALA A 331 3.34 -0.89 24.13
N THR A 332 4.44 -0.84 24.88
CA THR A 332 4.47 -0.17 26.19
C THR A 332 4.28 1.35 26.04
N SER A 333 3.80 2.02 27.08
CA SER A 333 3.71 3.48 27.09
C SER A 333 5.07 4.15 26.83
N LEU A 334 6.16 3.53 27.30
CA LEU A 334 7.52 4.00 27.02
C LEU A 334 7.87 3.90 25.53
N THR A 335 7.58 2.76 24.89
CA THR A 335 7.75 2.58 23.43
C THR A 335 6.96 3.64 22.66
N LYS A 336 5.68 3.82 22.98
CA LYS A 336 4.82 4.82 22.31
C LYS A 336 5.36 6.23 22.50
N HIS A 337 5.83 6.57 23.69
CA HIS A 337 6.41 7.88 23.98
C HIS A 337 7.71 8.12 23.19
N ILE A 338 8.60 7.12 23.13
CA ILE A 338 9.85 7.21 22.34
C ILE A 338 9.53 7.39 20.85
N MET A 339 8.64 6.55 20.30
CA MET A 339 8.29 6.61 18.88
C MET A 339 7.58 7.91 18.50
N GLY A 340 6.65 8.41 19.33
CA GLY A 340 5.98 9.69 19.09
C GLY A 340 6.88 10.92 19.25
N LYS A 341 8.05 10.77 19.89
CA LYS A 341 9.09 11.82 20.02
C LYS A 341 10.21 11.67 18.99
N LEU A 342 10.14 10.68 18.09
CA LEU A 342 11.16 10.46 17.07
C LEU A 342 11.09 11.56 16.00
N THR A 343 12.11 12.42 15.98
CA THR A 343 12.19 13.53 15.03
C THR A 343 12.63 13.06 13.65
N LYS A 344 11.97 13.61 12.63
CA LYS A 344 12.26 13.34 11.22
C LYS A 344 13.54 14.07 10.82
N THR A 345 14.37 13.45 10.01
CA THR A 345 15.62 14.06 9.53
C THR A 345 15.39 14.61 8.12
N PRO A 346 15.52 15.92 7.88
CA PRO A 346 15.35 16.48 6.53
C PRO A 346 16.43 15.95 5.59
N LEU A 347 16.04 15.59 4.38
CA LEU A 347 16.96 15.15 3.33
C LEU A 347 17.42 16.29 2.41
N PHE A 348 16.91 17.49 2.66
CA PHE A 348 17.19 18.69 1.90
C PHE A 348 17.98 19.68 2.75
N ASP A 349 18.79 20.49 2.07
CA ASP A 349 19.51 21.60 2.67
C ASP A 349 18.78 22.91 2.38
N ILE A 350 18.39 23.62 3.43
CA ILE A 350 17.70 24.91 3.35
C ILE A 350 18.72 26.06 3.22
N GLN A 351 19.98 25.84 3.61
CA GLN A 351 21.01 26.89 3.62
C GLN A 351 21.19 27.60 2.26
N PRO A 352 21.16 26.92 1.10
CA PRO A 352 21.26 27.60 -0.18
C PRO A 352 20.12 28.60 -0.44
N ILE A 353 18.91 28.32 0.06
CA ILE A 353 17.75 29.21 -0.09
C ILE A 353 17.81 30.35 0.94
N GLU A 354 18.23 30.06 2.18
CA GLU A 354 18.42 31.09 3.21
C GLU A 354 19.51 32.10 2.82
N ASN A 355 20.54 31.64 2.10
CA ASN A 355 21.64 32.48 1.63
C ASN A 355 21.35 33.16 0.26
N GLU A 356 20.21 32.87 -0.37
CA GLU A 356 19.81 33.50 -1.63
C GLU A 356 19.42 34.97 -1.40
N SER A 357 19.90 35.87 -2.27
CA SER A 357 19.51 37.28 -2.16
C SER A 357 18.04 37.47 -2.51
N ASP A 358 17.41 38.50 -1.94
CA ASP A 358 15.99 38.75 -2.17
C ASP A 358 15.67 39.06 -3.64
N GLU A 359 16.59 39.71 -4.34
CA GLU A 359 16.49 39.96 -5.78
C GLU A 359 16.52 38.66 -6.60
N GLN A 360 17.41 37.72 -6.26
CA GLN A 360 17.48 36.41 -6.92
C GLN A 360 16.22 35.59 -6.69
N ALA A 361 15.69 35.61 -5.46
CA ALA A 361 14.45 34.91 -5.13
C ALA A 361 13.24 35.47 -5.89
N LEU A 362 13.18 36.80 -6.11
CA LEU A 362 12.13 37.44 -6.91
C LEU A 362 12.28 37.12 -8.41
N GLU A 363 13.49 37.20 -8.96
CA GLU A 363 13.76 36.86 -10.36
C GLU A 363 13.39 35.40 -10.66
N ARG A 364 13.75 34.47 -9.76
CA ARG A 364 13.34 33.06 -9.87
C ARG A 364 11.83 32.91 -9.83
N PHE A 365 11.14 33.64 -8.95
CA PHE A 365 9.68 33.56 -8.86
C PHE A 365 9.01 34.00 -10.15
N ASP A 366 9.43 35.13 -10.71
CA ASP A 366 8.86 35.62 -11.96
C ASP A 366 9.17 34.66 -13.13
N PHE A 367 10.34 34.02 -13.13
CA PHE A 367 10.69 33.03 -14.16
C PHE A 367 9.96 31.69 -14.00
N GLU A 368 9.97 31.09 -12.81
CA GLU A 368 9.42 29.76 -12.52
C GLU A 368 7.88 29.77 -12.44
N GLU A 369 7.27 30.81 -11.86
CA GLU A 369 5.82 30.86 -11.55
C GLU A 369 4.97 31.66 -12.55
N LEU A 370 5.56 32.59 -13.32
CA LEU A 370 4.83 33.34 -14.35
C LEU A 370 5.17 32.90 -15.78
N GLY A 371 6.15 32.02 -15.96
CA GLY A 371 6.51 31.46 -17.25
C GLY A 371 5.39 30.58 -17.83
N HIS A 372 5.02 30.78 -19.10
CA HIS A 372 4.04 29.96 -19.83
C HIS A 372 4.56 28.55 -20.17
N HIS A 373 4.81 27.72 -19.16
CA HIS A 373 5.28 26.35 -19.35
C HIS A 373 4.20 25.29 -19.13
N VAL A 374 4.20 24.28 -20.01
CA VAL A 374 3.37 23.05 -19.97
C VAL A 374 3.51 22.27 -18.65
N SER A 375 4.47 22.64 -17.79
CA SER A 375 4.74 22.06 -16.48
C SER A 375 3.52 22.06 -15.54
N TYR A 376 2.64 23.07 -15.60
CA TYR A 376 1.47 23.15 -14.70
C TYR A 376 0.50 21.99 -14.85
N PHE A 377 0.36 21.41 -16.04
CA PHE A 377 -0.51 20.24 -16.24
C PHE A 377 0.03 19.02 -15.47
N TRP A 378 1.34 18.80 -15.52
CA TRP A 378 1.99 17.71 -14.79
C TRP A 378 2.04 17.95 -13.28
N LEU A 379 2.11 19.21 -12.84
CA LEU A 379 1.97 19.57 -11.43
C LEU A 379 0.55 19.36 -10.92
N SER A 380 -0.46 19.58 -11.77
CA SER A 380 -1.87 19.44 -11.43
C SER A 380 -2.33 17.98 -11.33
N MET A 381 -1.61 17.05 -11.97
CA MET A 381 -1.99 15.63 -11.94
C MET A 381 -1.59 15.01 -10.59
N PRO A 382 -2.54 14.52 -9.77
CA PRO A 382 -2.23 13.87 -8.51
C PRO A 382 -1.49 12.55 -8.77
N ARG A 383 -0.16 12.57 -8.74
CA ARG A 383 0.72 11.41 -9.06
C ARG A 383 0.32 10.15 -8.29
N ARG A 384 -0.11 10.30 -7.03
CA ARG A 384 -0.60 9.19 -6.20
C ARG A 384 -1.87 8.56 -6.76
N PHE A 385 -2.84 9.37 -7.17
CA PHE A 385 -4.07 8.87 -7.79
C PHE A 385 -3.79 8.18 -9.12
N ALA A 386 -2.95 8.77 -9.97
CA ALA A 386 -2.53 8.15 -11.23
C ALA A 386 -1.87 6.78 -11.00
N PHE A 387 -1.04 6.67 -9.97
CA PHE A 387 -0.42 5.41 -9.58
C PHE A 387 -1.43 4.37 -9.09
N VAL A 388 -2.43 4.76 -8.30
CA VAL A 388 -3.52 3.87 -7.86
C VAL A 388 -4.31 3.33 -9.07
N VAL A 389 -4.69 4.22 -9.99
CA VAL A 389 -5.43 3.83 -11.21
C VAL A 389 -4.60 2.90 -12.10
N LEU A 390 -3.30 3.18 -12.25
CA LEU A 390 -2.40 2.30 -13.00
C LEU A 390 -2.26 0.93 -12.33
N LEU A 391 -2.05 0.88 -11.01
CA LEU A 391 -1.94 -0.35 -10.26
C LEU A 391 -3.24 -1.17 -10.33
N GLN A 392 -4.39 -0.51 -10.24
CA GLN A 392 -5.70 -1.14 -10.44
C GLN A 392 -5.81 -1.78 -11.83
N ALA A 393 -5.49 -1.02 -12.89
CA ALA A 393 -5.55 -1.52 -14.24
C ALA A 393 -4.62 -2.73 -14.44
N LEU A 394 -3.40 -2.70 -13.87
CA LEU A 394 -2.45 -3.80 -13.95
C LEU A 394 -2.91 -5.06 -13.20
N LEU A 395 -3.43 -4.93 -11.99
CA LEU A 395 -3.90 -6.07 -11.20
C LEU A 395 -5.20 -6.67 -11.74
N MET A 396 -6.10 -5.82 -12.24
CA MET A 396 -7.28 -6.30 -12.97
C MET A 396 -6.88 -7.00 -14.27
N TRP A 397 -5.96 -6.43 -15.04
CA TRP A 397 -5.43 -7.08 -16.23
C TRP A 397 -4.82 -8.45 -15.91
N ASP A 398 -4.03 -8.55 -14.83
CA ASP A 398 -3.47 -9.82 -14.33
C ASP A 398 -4.59 -10.84 -14.04
N TYR A 399 -5.69 -10.40 -13.42
CA TYR A 399 -6.87 -11.22 -13.18
C TYR A 399 -7.48 -11.76 -14.48
N TYR A 400 -7.81 -10.88 -15.44
CA TYR A 400 -8.44 -11.31 -16.70
C TYR A 400 -7.52 -12.20 -17.52
N TYR A 401 -6.22 -11.88 -17.59
CA TYR A 401 -5.24 -12.66 -18.32
C TYR A 401 -5.14 -14.10 -17.80
N HIS A 402 -5.18 -14.30 -16.49
CA HIS A 402 -5.05 -15.62 -15.89
C HIS A 402 -6.36 -16.41 -15.86
N ASN A 403 -7.50 -15.76 -15.60
CA ASN A 403 -8.76 -16.46 -15.29
C ASN A 403 -9.81 -16.42 -16.41
N CYS A 404 -9.66 -15.53 -17.40
CA CYS A 404 -10.68 -15.29 -18.41
C CYS A 404 -10.15 -15.51 -19.84
N THR A 405 -11.05 -15.86 -20.75
CA THR A 405 -10.81 -15.92 -22.19
C THR A 405 -11.82 -15.04 -22.90
N GLN A 406 -11.35 -14.31 -23.91
CA GLN A 406 -12.22 -13.48 -24.72
C GLN A 406 -12.93 -14.36 -25.77
N HIS A 407 -14.24 -14.27 -25.81
CA HIS A 407 -15.09 -14.98 -26.78
C HIS A 407 -15.28 -14.13 -28.05
N ALA A 408 -15.85 -14.70 -29.13
CA ALA A 408 -15.94 -14.07 -30.45
C ALA A 408 -16.79 -12.79 -30.48
N ASP A 409 -17.70 -12.64 -29.53
CA ASP A 409 -18.53 -11.46 -29.28
C ASP A 409 -17.81 -10.35 -28.49
N GLY A 410 -16.56 -10.60 -28.07
CA GLY A 410 -15.73 -9.68 -27.31
C GLY A 410 -15.94 -9.75 -25.79
N SER A 411 -16.87 -10.57 -25.30
CA SER A 411 -17.08 -10.79 -23.87
C SER A 411 -15.97 -11.62 -23.24
N TRP A 412 -15.70 -11.40 -21.95
CA TRP A 412 -14.74 -12.18 -21.19
C TRP A 412 -15.47 -13.26 -20.37
N ILE A 413 -15.24 -14.51 -20.74
CA ILE A 413 -15.80 -15.68 -20.06
C ILE A 413 -14.74 -16.37 -19.21
N SER A 414 -15.17 -17.11 -18.21
CA SER A 414 -14.30 -17.92 -17.36
C SER A 414 -13.56 -18.99 -18.18
N LYS A 415 -12.27 -19.19 -17.89
CA LYS A 415 -11.55 -20.39 -18.34
C LYS A 415 -12.10 -21.62 -17.64
N ASP A 416 -11.85 -22.79 -18.23
CA ASP A 416 -12.16 -24.08 -17.62
C ASP A 416 -11.60 -24.16 -16.20
N VAL A 417 -12.44 -24.59 -15.26
CA VAL A 417 -12.07 -24.73 -13.85
C VAL A 417 -11.68 -26.17 -13.60
N PHE A 418 -10.57 -26.37 -12.89
CA PHE A 418 -10.04 -27.68 -12.57
C PHE A 418 -9.94 -27.86 -11.05
N LEU A 419 -10.29 -29.05 -10.55
CA LEU A 419 -10.09 -29.40 -9.15
C LEU A 419 -8.59 -29.45 -8.81
N PRO A 420 -8.15 -28.93 -7.65
CA PRO A 420 -6.79 -29.15 -7.19
C PRO A 420 -6.58 -30.64 -6.88
N LYS A 421 -5.39 -31.17 -7.18
CA LYS A 421 -5.07 -32.59 -6.93
C LYS A 421 -5.01 -32.93 -5.44
N ASP A 422 -4.53 -31.99 -4.63
CA ASP A 422 -4.31 -32.18 -3.20
C ASP A 422 -4.97 -31.05 -2.40
N LEU A 423 -5.56 -31.41 -1.26
CA LEU A 423 -6.06 -30.47 -0.24
C LEU A 423 -4.94 -29.91 0.66
N THR A 424 -3.68 -30.26 0.40
CA THR A 424 -2.58 -29.85 1.29
C THR A 424 -2.30 -28.37 1.14
N TYR A 425 -2.71 -27.62 2.15
CA TYR A 425 -2.48 -26.18 2.22
C TYR A 425 -1.00 -25.87 2.49
N ARG A 426 -0.39 -25.03 1.63
CA ARG A 426 1.00 -24.57 1.76
C ARG A 426 1.04 -23.04 1.82
N PRO A 427 1.04 -22.42 3.02
CA PRO A 427 0.93 -20.97 3.18
C PRO A 427 1.98 -20.18 2.39
N LEU A 428 3.22 -20.68 2.37
CA LEU A 428 4.31 -20.02 1.64
C LEU A 428 4.15 -20.14 0.12
N ALA A 429 3.68 -21.29 -0.38
CA ALA A 429 3.47 -21.49 -1.81
C ALA A 429 2.45 -20.47 -2.33
N LEU A 430 1.38 -20.27 -1.56
CA LEU A 430 0.33 -19.32 -1.87
C LEU A 430 0.82 -17.86 -1.85
N MET A 431 1.63 -17.49 -0.85
CA MET A 431 2.23 -16.15 -0.74
C MET A 431 3.10 -15.80 -1.96
N PHE A 432 3.75 -16.79 -2.59
CA PHE A 432 4.57 -16.60 -3.79
C PHE A 432 3.84 -16.94 -5.10
N GLY A 433 2.52 -17.12 -5.06
CA GLY A 433 1.71 -17.39 -6.25
C GLY A 433 1.97 -18.75 -6.90
N TRP A 434 2.44 -19.74 -6.15
CA TRP A 434 2.55 -21.11 -6.63
C TRP A 434 1.17 -21.76 -6.63
N VAL A 435 0.59 -21.88 -7.83
CA VAL A 435 -0.70 -22.50 -8.05
C VAL A 435 -0.61 -24.01 -7.73
N PRO A 436 -1.54 -24.59 -6.95
CA PRO A 436 -1.59 -26.03 -6.74
C PRO A 436 -1.76 -26.75 -8.08
N THR A 437 -1.17 -27.95 -8.19
CA THR A 437 -1.35 -28.77 -9.40
C THR A 437 -2.84 -29.13 -9.55
N SER A 438 -3.41 -28.82 -10.71
CA SER A 438 -4.80 -29.10 -11.05
C SER A 438 -4.99 -30.48 -11.69
N SER A 439 -6.19 -31.04 -11.56
CA SER A 439 -6.67 -32.20 -12.31
C SER A 439 -6.61 -31.92 -13.81
N THR A 440 -6.49 -32.98 -14.62
CA THR A 440 -6.54 -32.87 -16.08
C THR A 440 -7.95 -32.72 -16.63
N THR A 441 -8.96 -33.12 -15.86
CA THR A 441 -10.37 -33.01 -16.24
C THR A 441 -10.98 -31.77 -15.61
N PRO A 442 -11.58 -30.86 -16.40
CA PRO A 442 -12.26 -29.70 -15.84
C PRO A 442 -13.52 -30.16 -15.07
N ILE A 443 -13.79 -29.51 -13.94
CA ILE A 443 -15.05 -29.68 -13.20
C ILE A 443 -16.16 -28.83 -13.81
N TRP A 444 -15.78 -27.70 -14.43
CA TRP A 444 -16.70 -26.80 -15.11
C TRP A 444 -16.07 -26.28 -16.40
N THR A 445 -16.87 -26.21 -17.44
CA THR A 445 -16.55 -25.65 -18.76
C THR A 445 -17.72 -24.80 -19.22
N MET A 446 -17.47 -23.69 -19.91
CA MET A 446 -18.55 -22.86 -20.44
C MET A 446 -19.45 -23.67 -21.39
N PRO A 447 -20.78 -23.70 -21.19
CA PRO A 447 -21.68 -24.37 -22.12
C PRO A 447 -21.59 -23.76 -23.51
N GLN A 448 -21.52 -24.60 -24.54
CA GLN A 448 -21.54 -24.13 -25.93
C GLN A 448 -22.95 -23.66 -26.31
N ALA A 449 -23.02 -22.62 -27.13
CA ALA A 449 -24.30 -22.12 -27.63
C ALA A 449 -24.97 -23.18 -28.52
N PRO A 450 -26.29 -23.41 -28.39
CA PRO A 450 -26.99 -24.35 -29.25
C PRO A 450 -26.86 -23.90 -30.72
N GLY A 451 -26.15 -24.70 -31.52
CA GLY A 451 -25.86 -24.43 -32.92
C GLY A 451 -24.40 -24.07 -33.25
N SER A 452 -23.51 -23.95 -32.25
CA SER A 452 -22.07 -23.88 -32.51
C SER A 452 -21.48 -25.30 -32.69
N GLU A 453 -21.86 -26.01 -33.76
CA GLU A 453 -21.10 -27.21 -34.15
C GLU A 453 -19.73 -26.74 -34.68
N THR A 454 -18.66 -27.25 -34.08
CA THR A 454 -17.26 -26.96 -34.45
C THR A 454 -16.73 -27.95 -35.48
#